data_AF-A0A841URL5-F1
#
_entry.id   AF-A0A841URL5-F1
#
_cell.length_a   1.000
_cell.length_b   1.000
_cell.length_c   1.000
_cell.angle_alpha   90.00
_cell.angle_beta   90.00
_cell.angle_gamma   90.00
#
_symmetry.space_group_name_H-M   'P 1'
#
loop_
_entity.id
_entity.type
_entity.pdbx_description
1 polymer ?
#
loop_
_entity_poly.entity_id
_entity_poly.type
_entity_poly.pdbx_seq_one_letter_code
_entity_poly.pdbx_strand_id
1 'polypeptide(L)'
;MKELTLISHHSGSLKPLIEGAIAEALRSTEAGIQRTEQRLREFEDKYQLSTAEFLHRYENDEFQETLELDEWIGELRMLQCLQEKAERLRGIEFIN
;
A
#
# COMPACT_ATOMS: atom_id res chain seq x y z
N MET A 1 -11.09 19.18 -1.79
CA MET A 1 -10.35 19.59 -0.58
C MET A 1 -11.20 19.24 0.63
N LYS A 2 -10.62 18.58 1.65
CA LYS A 2 -11.27 18.31 2.94
C LYS A 2 -10.33 18.82 4.03
N GLU A 3 -10.87 19.51 5.02
CA GLU A 3 -10.12 20.11 6.12
C GLU A 3 -10.56 19.49 7.45
N LEU A 4 -9.62 19.39 8.40
CA LEU A 4 -9.87 18.92 9.76
C LEU A 4 -9.17 19.86 10.75
N THR A 5 -9.93 20.40 11.71
CA THR A 5 -9.39 21.18 12.82
C THR A 5 -9.22 20.29 14.05
N LEU A 6 -8.05 20.35 14.69
CA LEU A 6 -7.74 19.59 15.89
C LEU A 6 -7.49 20.55 17.06
N ILE A 7 -8.06 20.24 18.23
CA ILE A 7 -7.89 21.01 19.46
C ILE A 7 -7.26 20.09 20.51
N SER A 8 -6.22 20.57 21.19
CA SER A 8 -5.61 19.89 22.33
C SER A 8 -5.74 20.77 23.58
N HIS A 9 -6.11 20.16 24.70
CA HIS A 9 -6.16 20.82 26.00
C HIS A 9 -4.83 20.73 26.78
N HIS A 10 -3.83 20.04 26.22
CA HIS A 10 -2.50 19.93 26.82
C HIS A 10 -1.59 21.07 26.35
N SER A 11 -0.65 21.51 27.19
CA SER A 11 0.29 22.62 26.91
C SER A 11 1.35 22.30 25.84
N GLY A 12 1.35 21.09 25.30
CA GLY A 12 2.30 20.64 24.29
C GLY A 12 1.87 21.03 22.88
N SER A 13 2.83 21.21 21.97
CA SER A 13 2.53 21.51 20.57
C SER A 13 1.88 20.30 19.89
N LEU A 14 0.67 20.48 19.36
CA LEU A 14 -0.07 19.45 18.65
C LEU A 14 0.51 19.15 17.26
N LYS A 15 1.05 20.16 16.59
CA LYS A 15 1.53 20.04 15.21
C LYS A 15 2.66 18.99 15.06
N PRO A 16 3.76 19.02 15.84
CA PRO A 16 4.82 18.01 15.75
C PRO A 16 4.35 16.58 16.05
N LEU A 17 3.34 16.43 16.93
CA LEU A 17 2.78 15.12 17.24
C LEU A 17 2.07 14.53 16.02
N ILE A 18 1.25 15.34 15.35
CA ILE A 18 0.50 14.90 14.16
C ILE A 18 1.44 14.72 12.97
N GLU A 19 2.41 15.61 12.77
CA GLU A 19 3.49 15.47 11.76
C GLU A 19 4.24 14.15 11.94
N GLY A 20 4.64 13.84 13.18
CA GLY A 20 5.33 12.59 13.51
C GLY A 20 4.48 11.35 13.22
N ALA A 21 3.19 11.39 13.57
CA ALA A 21 2.26 10.28 13.34
C ALA A 21 2.02 10.02 11.84
N ILE A 22 1.85 11.09 11.03
CA ILE A 22 1.69 10.97 9.58
C ILE A 22 2.97 10.45 8.95
N ALA A 23 4.13 10.98 9.36
CA ALA A 23 5.43 10.55 8.84
C ALA A 23 5.70 9.07 9.14
N GLU A 24 5.37 8.59 10.35
CA GLU A 24 5.50 7.16 10.69
C GLU A 24 4.52 6.30 9.90
N ALA A 25 3.26 6.74 9.76
CA ALA A 25 2.29 6.04 8.94
C ALA A 25 2.73 5.91 7.47
N LEU A 26 3.35 6.96 6.92
CA LEU A 26 3.90 6.94 5.56
C LEU A 26 5.08 5.96 5.46
N ARG A 27 6.07 6.06 6.36
CA ARG A 27 7.22 5.14 6.40
C ARG A 27 6.80 3.68 6.48
N SER A 28 5.88 3.36 7.37
CA SER A 28 5.37 1.99 7.56
C SER A 28 4.63 1.49 6.31
N THR A 29 3.85 2.36 5.67
CA THR A 29 3.13 2.04 4.43
C THR A 29 4.12 1.79 3.27
N GLU A 30 5.15 2.63 3.13
CA GLU A 30 6.20 2.46 2.11
C GLU A 30 7.01 1.18 2.32
N ALA A 31 7.33 0.83 3.56
CA ALA A 31 7.96 -0.45 3.88
C ALA A 31 7.04 -1.64 3.53
N GLY A 32 5.72 -1.49 3.68
CA GLY A 32 4.73 -2.45 3.20
C GLY A 32 4.78 -2.62 1.68
N ILE A 33 4.76 -1.51 0.93
CA ILE A 33 4.85 -1.50 -0.54
C ILE A 33 6.09 -2.27 -1.00
N GLN A 34 7.27 -1.96 -0.43
CA GLN A 34 8.52 -2.62 -0.81
C GLN A 34 8.48 -4.14 -0.58
N ARG A 35 7.89 -4.59 0.54
CA ARG A 35 7.75 -6.03 0.84
C ARG A 35 6.80 -6.73 -0.13
N THR A 36 5.66 -6.12 -0.42
CA THR A 36 4.69 -6.67 -1.37
C THR A 36 5.24 -6.71 -2.79
N GLU A 37 5.94 -5.66 -3.23
CA GLU A 37 6.63 -5.67 -4.52
C GLU A 37 7.69 -6.77 -4.59
N GLN A 38 8.42 -7.01 -3.49
CA GLN A 38 9.37 -8.12 -3.44
C GLN A 38 8.67 -9.47 -3.55
N ARG A 39 7.53 -9.65 -2.88
CA ARG A 39 6.74 -10.88 -2.94
C ARG A 39 6.17 -11.13 -4.34
N LEU A 40 5.70 -10.08 -5.01
CA LEU A 40 5.28 -10.17 -6.42
C LEU A 40 6.44 -10.60 -7.32
N ARG A 41 7.63 -10.03 -7.16
CA ARG A 41 8.83 -10.47 -7.90
C ARG A 41 9.16 -11.94 -7.66
N GLU A 42 9.02 -12.44 -6.43
CA GLU A 42 9.22 -13.87 -6.14
C GLU A 42 8.26 -14.77 -6.93
N PHE A 43 6.99 -14.38 -7.07
CA PHE A 43 6.04 -15.09 -7.92
C PHE A 43 6.41 -14.99 -9.40
N GLU A 44 6.75 -13.79 -9.87
CA GLU A 44 7.16 -13.56 -11.27
C GLU A 44 8.37 -14.42 -11.64
N ASP A 45 9.37 -14.48 -10.77
CA ASP A 45 10.56 -15.32 -10.93
C ASP A 45 10.22 -16.82 -10.85
N LYS A 46 9.33 -17.23 -9.95
CA LYS A 46 8.94 -18.65 -9.81
C LYS A 46 8.21 -19.17 -11.04
N TYR A 47 7.27 -18.38 -11.58
CA TYR A 47 6.43 -18.78 -12.71
C TYR A 47 6.99 -18.31 -14.06
N GLN A 48 8.08 -17.54 -14.06
CA GLN A 48 8.68 -16.91 -15.25
C GLN A 48 7.63 -16.14 -16.05
N LEU A 49 6.77 -15.40 -15.33
CA LEU A 49 5.59 -14.75 -15.86
C LEU A 49 5.38 -13.42 -15.15
N SER A 50 5.20 -12.32 -15.89
CA SER A 50 4.89 -11.04 -15.26
C SER A 50 3.54 -11.09 -14.54
N THR A 51 3.35 -10.31 -13.46
CA THR A 51 2.07 -10.26 -12.74
C THR A 51 0.92 -9.82 -13.66
N ALA A 52 1.20 -8.93 -14.62
CA ALA A 52 0.20 -8.48 -15.60
C ALA A 52 -0.23 -9.59 -16.56
N GLU A 53 0.72 -10.41 -17.04
CA GLU A 53 0.42 -11.54 -17.92
C GLU A 53 -0.25 -12.68 -17.15
N PHE A 54 0.18 -12.93 -15.91
CA PHE A 54 -0.48 -13.84 -14.99
C PHE A 54 -1.97 -13.52 -14.84
N LEU A 55 -2.30 -12.27 -14.48
CA LEU A 55 -3.70 -11.83 -14.34
C LEU A 55 -4.49 -12.05 -15.62
N HIS A 56 -3.94 -11.63 -16.76
CA HIS A 56 -4.62 -11.75 -18.05
C HIS A 56 -4.99 -13.21 -18.36
N ARG A 57 -4.07 -14.14 -18.13
CA ARG A 57 -4.29 -15.57 -18.39
C ARG A 57 -5.19 -16.21 -17.32
N TYR A 58 -5.06 -15.79 -16.06
CA TYR A 58 -5.92 -16.23 -14.97
C TYR A 58 -7.38 -15.86 -15.22
N GLU A 59 -7.65 -14.63 -15.67
CA GLU A 59 -9.00 -14.14 -16.01
C GLU A 59 -9.60 -14.83 -17.25
N ASN A 60 -8.78 -15.51 -18.05
CA ASN A 60 -9.20 -16.31 -19.21
C ASN A 60 -9.27 -17.83 -18.91
N ASP A 61 -9.33 -18.21 -17.63
CA ASP A 61 -9.41 -19.60 -17.16
C ASP A 61 -8.26 -20.50 -17.65
N GLU A 62 -7.09 -19.93 -17.94
CA GLU A 62 -5.93 -20.68 -18.44
C GLU A 62 -5.12 -21.39 -17.34
N PHE A 63 -5.46 -21.15 -16.07
CA PHE A 63 -4.84 -21.77 -14.91
C PHE A 63 -5.85 -22.56 -14.10
N GLN A 64 -5.41 -23.70 -13.57
CA GLN A 64 -6.13 -24.33 -12.48
C GLN A 64 -5.93 -23.50 -11.21
N GLU A 65 -7.03 -23.10 -10.57
CA GLU A 65 -6.98 -22.35 -9.31
C GLU A 65 -6.21 -23.14 -8.23
N THR A 66 -5.32 -22.45 -7.55
CA THR A 66 -4.61 -22.97 -6.37
C THR A 66 -4.45 -21.85 -5.36
N LEU A 67 -4.30 -22.22 -4.07
CA LEU A 67 -4.08 -21.25 -3.00
C LEU A 67 -2.90 -20.31 -3.28
N GLU A 68 -1.86 -20.80 -3.97
CA GLU A 68 -0.70 -19.99 -4.32
C GLU A 68 -1.03 -18.91 -5.36
N LEU A 69 -1.90 -19.20 -6.33
CA LEU A 69 -2.35 -18.21 -7.31
C LEU A 69 -3.28 -17.18 -6.65
N ASP A 70 -4.11 -17.61 -5.71
CA ASP A 70 -4.93 -16.71 -4.88
C ASP A 70 -4.06 -15.76 -4.04
N GLU A 71 -2.97 -16.27 -3.47
CA GLU A 71 -1.98 -15.46 -2.75
C GLU A 71 -1.34 -14.42 -3.66
N TRP A 72 -0.95 -14.76 -4.89
CA TRP A 72 -0.39 -13.81 -5.85
C TRP A 72 -1.37 -12.68 -6.17
N ILE A 73 -2.64 -13.00 -6.43
CA ILE A 73 -3.71 -12.01 -6.62
C ILE A 73 -3.88 -11.15 -5.36
N GLY A 74 -3.80 -11.77 -4.18
CA GLY A 74 -3.85 -11.10 -2.88
C GLY A 74 -2.75 -10.05 -2.72
N GLU A 75 -1.50 -10.41 -3.03
CA GLU A 75 -0.36 -9.50 -2.97
C GLU A 75 -0.52 -8.31 -3.91
N LEU A 76 -1.01 -8.53 -5.13
CA LEU A 76 -1.29 -7.42 -6.05
C LEU A 76 -2.32 -6.45 -5.48
N ARG A 77 -3.44 -6.97 -4.94
CA ARG A 77 -4.48 -6.12 -4.33
C ARG A 77 -3.95 -5.39 -3.11
N MET A 78 -3.11 -6.04 -2.30
CA MET A 78 -2.44 -5.41 -1.18
C MET A 78 -1.54 -4.26 -1.64
N LEU A 79 -0.78 -4.43 -2.72
CA LEU A 79 0.06 -3.38 -3.30
C LEU A 79 -0.78 -2.16 -3.68
N GLN A 80 -1.89 -2.37 -4.40
CA GLN A 80 -2.81 -1.31 -4.81
C GLN A 80 -3.35 -0.54 -3.59
N CYS A 81 -3.83 -1.24 -2.56
CA CYS A 81 -4.32 -0.61 -1.33
C CYS A 81 -3.24 0.19 -0.60
N LEU A 82 -2.01 -0.33 -0.54
CA LEU A 82 -0.88 0.37 0.11
C LEU A 82 -0.46 1.61 -0.67
N GLN A 83 -0.42 1.53 -2.00
CA GLN A 83 -0.13 2.68 -2.87
C GLN A 83 -1.19 3.77 -2.69
N GLU A 84 -2.48 3.43 -2.72
CA GLU A 84 -3.54 4.39 -2.44
C GLU A 84 -3.41 5.05 -1.06
N LYS A 85 -3.05 4.27 -0.04
CA LYS A 85 -2.83 4.78 1.31
C LYS A 85 -1.64 5.75 1.35
N ALA A 86 -0.54 5.41 0.70
CA ALA A 86 0.64 6.27 0.61
C ALA A 86 0.30 7.60 -0.07
N GLU A 87 -0.44 7.57 -1.18
CA GLU A 87 -0.90 8.78 -1.87
C GLU A 87 -1.79 9.66 -0.98
N ARG A 88 -2.73 9.04 -0.24
CA ARG A 88 -3.57 9.78 0.72
C ARG A 88 -2.73 10.44 1.82
N LEU A 89 -1.68 9.78 2.32
CA LEU A 89 -0.80 10.33 3.35
C LEU A 89 0.09 11.46 2.81
N ARG A 90 0.65 11.31 1.60
CA ARG A 90 1.46 12.33 0.92
C ARG A 90 0.66 13.60 0.60
N GLY A 91 -0.63 13.44 0.32
CA GLY A 91 -1.54 14.56 0.06
C GLY A 91 -2.01 15.32 1.31
N ILE A 92 -1.53 14.98 2.52
CA ILE A 92 -1.86 15.74 3.73
C ILE A 92 -0.93 16.95 3.86
N GLU A 93 -1.53 18.12 3.99
CA GLU A 93 -0.84 19.40 4.16
C GLU A 93 -1.28 20.07 5.46
N PHE A 94 -0.34 20.73 6.15
CA PHE A 94 -0.63 21.55 7.32
C PHE A 94 -0.86 22.99 6.88
N ILE A 95 -2.07 23.49 7.08
CA ILE A 95 -2.41 24.90 6.84
C ILE A 95 -1.80 25.73 7.99
N ASN A 96 -1.15 26.85 7.64
CA ASN A 96 -0.55 27.80 8.59
C ASN A 96 -1.56 28.85 9.05
#